data_AF-A0A8T6A2Q3-F1
#
_entry.id   AF-A0A8T6A2Q3-F1
#
_cell.length_a   1.000
_cell.length_b   1.000
_cell.length_c   1.000
_cell.angle_alpha   90.00
_cell.angle_beta   90.00
_cell.angle_gamma   90.00
#
_symmetry.space_group_name_H-M   'P 1'
#
loop_
_entity.id
_entity.type
_entity.pdbx_description
1 polymer ?
#
loop_
_entity_poly.entity_id
_entity_poly.type
_entity_poly.pdbx_seq_one_letter_code
_entity_poly.pdbx_strand_id
1 'polypeptide(L)'
;MNAIDPRCFASSTINIITTSGGKDSLAQWLRAIENDVPHISVFADTGHEHPQTIEYLDYLESKLGKIIRVKADFTRQIEGKRKFIAEKWPISLVEECGMSTDEAEERIYRALEILKPTGVPFLDLCMWKGRFPSTKARFCTFELKHEPIRTQVIDPALDKYDEVISWQGVRGQESPERALLPEWEDDADNTLGLHVYRPILNWLHEDVFAIAKRHGIKPNPLY
;
A
#
# COMPACT_ATOMS: atom_id res chain seq x y z
N MET A 1 8.46 25.99 -8.51
CA MET A 1 8.08 24.87 -7.62
C MET A 1 7.74 25.46 -6.27
N ASN A 2 6.62 25.05 -5.66
CA ASN A 2 6.24 25.52 -4.33
C ASN A 2 7.26 25.03 -3.29
N ALA A 3 7.51 25.84 -2.26
CA ALA A 3 8.31 25.41 -1.10
C ALA A 3 7.67 24.20 -0.41
N ILE A 4 8.47 23.38 0.27
CA ILE A 4 7.94 22.33 1.16
C ILE A 4 7.21 23.00 2.32
N ASP A 5 6.07 22.41 2.73
CA ASP A 5 5.31 22.91 3.87
C ASP A 5 6.20 22.92 5.15
N PRO A 6 6.30 24.06 5.87
CA PRO A 6 7.17 24.19 7.05
C PRO A 6 6.91 23.14 8.14
N ARG A 7 5.69 22.59 8.23
CA ARG A 7 5.34 21.53 9.18
C ARG A 7 6.18 20.27 8.99
N CYS A 8 6.67 20.02 7.77
CA CYS A 8 7.54 18.87 7.47
C CYS A 8 8.89 18.93 8.21
N PHE A 9 9.26 20.06 8.80
CA PHE A 9 10.56 20.27 9.46
C PHE A 9 10.48 20.38 10.99
N ALA A 10 9.27 20.29 11.57
CA ALA A 10 9.10 20.40 13.02
C ALA A 10 9.76 19.22 13.75
N SER A 11 10.35 19.49 14.92
CA SER A 11 11.17 18.51 15.64
C SER A 11 10.38 17.33 16.23
N SER A 12 9.09 17.52 16.49
CA SER A 12 8.17 16.46 16.93
C SER A 12 7.35 15.86 15.80
N THR A 13 7.79 16.06 14.54
CA THR A 13 7.12 15.56 13.34
C THR A 13 7.98 14.53 12.62
N ILE A 14 7.34 13.50 12.06
CA ILE A 14 7.98 12.56 11.14
C ILE A 14 7.26 12.50 9.80
N ASN A 15 8.03 12.55 8.71
CA ASN A 15 7.50 12.39 7.35
C ASN A 15 7.63 10.92 6.91
N ILE A 16 6.53 10.36 6.42
CA ILE A 16 6.47 9.00 5.89
C ILE A 16 6.25 9.08 4.37
N ILE A 17 7.27 8.69 3.59
CA ILE A 17 7.22 8.74 2.14
C ILE A 17 6.87 7.37 1.58
N THR A 18 5.65 7.24 1.07
CA THR A 18 5.21 6.02 0.40
C THR A 18 5.89 5.89 -0.97
N THR A 19 6.61 4.79 -1.19
CA THR A 19 7.41 4.53 -2.39
C THR A 19 6.88 3.28 -3.06
N SER A 20 6.42 3.35 -4.31
CA SER A 20 5.83 2.22 -5.04
C SER A 20 6.69 1.69 -6.19
N GLY A 21 7.87 2.30 -6.40
CA GLY A 21 8.71 2.05 -7.56
C GLY A 21 8.24 2.79 -8.83
N GLY A 22 7.13 3.54 -8.77
CA GLY A 22 6.67 4.40 -9.85
C GLY A 22 7.34 5.77 -9.87
N LYS A 23 7.31 6.43 -11.04
CA LYS A 23 7.93 7.75 -11.28
C LYS A 23 7.48 8.84 -10.29
N ASP A 24 6.20 8.90 -9.93
CA ASP A 24 5.66 9.96 -9.08
C ASP A 24 6.07 9.74 -7.62
N SER A 25 6.07 8.48 -7.17
CA SER A 25 6.56 8.10 -5.83
C SER A 25 8.07 8.37 -5.67
N LEU A 26 8.85 8.20 -6.76
CA LEU A 26 10.26 8.60 -6.79
C LEU A 26 10.41 10.11 -6.72
N ALA A 27 9.64 10.86 -7.52
CA ALA A 27 9.78 12.32 -7.57
C ALA A 27 9.49 12.98 -6.21
N GLN A 28 8.48 12.51 -5.47
CA GLN A 28 8.25 13.02 -4.12
C GLN A 28 9.41 12.68 -3.16
N TRP A 29 9.99 11.49 -3.27
CA TRP A 29 11.11 11.08 -2.43
C TRP A 29 12.36 11.92 -2.71
N LEU A 30 12.69 12.11 -3.99
CA LEU A 30 13.80 12.97 -4.40
C LEU A 30 13.56 14.42 -3.97
N ARG A 31 12.32 14.90 -4.03
CA ARG A 31 12.00 16.25 -3.56
C ARG A 31 12.22 16.41 -2.06
N ALA A 32 11.87 15.40 -1.26
CA ALA A 32 12.19 15.42 0.18
C ALA A 32 13.71 15.48 0.42
N ILE A 33 14.48 14.68 -0.32
CA ILE A 33 15.95 14.68 -0.26
C ILE A 33 16.54 16.03 -0.69
N GLU A 34 16.09 16.61 -1.80
CA GLU A 34 16.57 17.90 -2.34
C GLU A 34 16.32 19.07 -1.36
N ASN A 35 15.36 18.91 -0.44
CA ASN A 35 14.98 19.93 0.55
C ASN A 35 15.36 19.53 1.99
N ASP A 36 16.20 18.52 2.18
CA ASP A 36 16.67 18.06 3.50
C ASP A 36 15.53 17.75 4.50
N VAL A 37 14.40 17.24 4.01
CA VAL A 37 13.25 16.88 4.87
C VAL A 37 13.59 15.60 5.65
N PRO A 38 13.50 15.59 6.99
CA PRO A 38 13.65 14.35 7.77
C PRO A 38 12.51 13.37 7.47
N HIS A 39 12.83 12.18 6.98
CA HIS A 39 11.82 11.23 6.53
C HIS A 39 12.23 9.76 6.70
N ILE A 40 11.23 8.89 6.61
CA ILE A 40 11.40 7.46 6.35
C ILE A 40 10.68 7.09 5.06
N SER A 41 11.27 6.18 4.29
CA SER A 41 10.69 5.65 3.05
C SER A 41 10.04 4.31 3.31
N VAL A 42 8.83 4.09 2.79
CA VAL A 42 8.03 2.89 3.04
C VAL A 42 7.48 2.31 1.75
N PHE A 43 7.68 1.01 1.56
CA PHE A 43 7.09 0.23 0.48
C PHE A 43 6.17 -0.86 1.04
N ALA A 44 4.95 -0.94 0.50
CA ALA A 44 4.04 -2.04 0.78
C ALA A 44 4.23 -3.16 -0.26
N ASP A 45 4.85 -4.25 0.16
CA ASP A 45 5.04 -5.45 -0.66
C ASP A 45 3.74 -6.25 -0.71
N THR A 46 3.06 -6.18 -1.84
CA THR A 46 1.80 -6.90 -2.06
C THR A 46 2.01 -8.40 -2.29
N GLY A 47 3.24 -8.84 -2.54
CA GLY A 47 3.59 -10.18 -3.03
C GLY A 47 3.20 -10.43 -4.50
N HIS A 48 2.73 -9.41 -5.23
CA HIS A 48 2.37 -9.51 -6.64
C HIS A 48 2.97 -8.36 -7.48
N GLU A 49 4.17 -7.93 -7.09
CA GLU A 49 4.91 -6.88 -7.76
C GLU A 49 5.71 -7.47 -8.94
N HIS A 50 5.90 -6.68 -9.99
CA HIS A 50 6.73 -7.12 -11.10
C HIS A 50 8.19 -7.26 -10.61
N PRO A 51 8.95 -8.32 -11.02
CA PRO A 51 10.34 -8.50 -10.59
C PRO A 51 11.22 -7.27 -10.84
N GLN A 52 11.07 -6.62 -12.00
CA GLN A 52 11.81 -5.37 -12.30
C GLN A 52 11.45 -4.20 -11.37
N THR A 53 10.24 -4.17 -10.79
CA THR A 53 9.89 -3.16 -9.77
C THR A 53 10.67 -3.43 -8.48
N ILE A 54 10.84 -4.70 -8.09
CA ILE A 54 11.62 -5.07 -6.92
C ILE A 54 13.10 -4.73 -7.13
N GLU A 55 13.68 -5.13 -8.27
CA GLU A 55 15.06 -4.77 -8.65
C GLU A 55 15.27 -3.25 -8.68
N TYR A 56 14.25 -2.51 -9.15
CA TYR A 56 14.30 -1.06 -9.17
C TYR A 56 14.25 -0.45 -7.76
N LEU A 57 13.44 -0.99 -6.85
CA LEU A 57 13.42 -0.57 -5.45
C LEU A 57 14.74 -0.86 -4.75
N ASP A 58 15.39 -1.99 -5.04
CA ASP A 58 16.73 -2.31 -4.52
C ASP A 58 17.78 -1.32 -5.04
N TYR A 59 17.69 -0.96 -6.33
CA TYR A 59 18.51 0.08 -6.92
C TYR A 59 18.28 1.44 -6.23
N LEU A 60 17.03 1.85 -5.99
CA LEU A 60 16.73 3.09 -5.28
C LEU A 60 17.26 3.06 -3.84
N GLU A 61 17.08 1.96 -3.13
CA GLU A 61 17.58 1.80 -1.76
C GLU A 61 19.11 1.96 -1.69
N SER A 62 19.84 1.43 -2.70
CA SER A 62 21.29 1.59 -2.83
C SER A 62 21.76 3.02 -3.10
N LYS A 63 20.87 3.90 -3.57
CA LYS A 63 21.18 5.29 -3.97
C LYS A 63 20.66 6.34 -3.01
N LEU A 64 19.49 6.12 -2.44
CA LEU A 64 18.71 7.15 -1.74
C LEU A 64 18.54 6.83 -0.25
N GLY A 65 18.78 5.59 0.17
CA GLY A 65 18.67 5.17 1.55
C GLY A 65 17.61 4.08 1.78
N LYS A 66 17.57 3.58 3.02
CA LYS A 66 16.77 2.42 3.41
C LYS A 66 15.28 2.61 3.14
N ILE A 67 14.63 1.57 2.62
CA ILE A 67 13.19 1.44 2.46
C ILE A 67 12.68 0.46 3.52
N ILE A 68 11.74 0.90 4.35
CA ILE A 68 10.99 0.02 5.24
C ILE A 68 9.96 -0.73 4.40
N ARG A 69 10.05 -2.07 4.38
CA ARG A 69 9.11 -2.93 3.64
C ARG A 69 8.09 -3.49 4.60
N VAL A 70 6.81 -3.25 4.31
CA VAL A 70 5.68 -3.77 5.07
C VAL A 70 4.90 -4.77 4.22
N LYS A 71 4.25 -5.72 4.87
CA LYS A 71 3.54 -6.82 4.21
C LYS A 71 2.30 -7.20 5.00
N ALA A 72 1.18 -7.40 4.32
CA ALA A 72 -0.05 -7.87 4.95
C ALA A 72 0.08 -9.35 5.37
N ASP A 73 -0.57 -9.71 6.48
CA ASP A 73 -0.72 -11.09 6.94
C ASP A 73 -2.21 -11.43 7.11
N PHE A 74 -2.66 -12.44 6.36
CA PHE A 74 -4.06 -12.91 6.38
C PHE A 74 -4.23 -14.25 7.09
N THR A 75 -3.23 -14.73 7.83
CA THR A 75 -3.25 -16.03 8.50
C THR A 75 -4.49 -16.21 9.37
N ARG A 76 -4.81 -15.21 10.20
CA ARG A 76 -5.98 -15.24 11.08
C ARG A 76 -7.31 -15.25 10.31
N GLN A 77 -7.40 -14.47 9.24
CA GLN A 77 -8.59 -14.35 8.39
C GLN A 77 -8.85 -15.65 7.63
N ILE A 78 -7.78 -16.28 7.12
CA ILE A 78 -7.83 -17.59 6.48
C ILE A 78 -8.30 -18.63 7.50
N GLU A 79 -7.72 -18.68 8.70
CA GLU A 79 -8.13 -19.62 9.74
C GLU A 79 -9.61 -19.46 10.13
N GLY A 80 -10.07 -18.21 10.28
CA GLY A 80 -11.49 -17.92 10.52
C GLY A 80 -12.40 -18.44 9.39
N LYS A 81 -11.99 -18.28 8.13
CA LYS A 81 -12.74 -18.78 6.97
C LYS A 81 -12.72 -20.31 6.90
N ARG A 82 -11.61 -20.96 7.24
CA ARG A 82 -11.50 -22.42 7.34
C ARG A 82 -12.46 -22.97 8.39
N LYS A 83 -12.49 -22.37 9.58
CA LYS A 83 -13.43 -22.73 10.66
C LYS A 83 -14.88 -22.58 10.19
N PHE A 84 -15.20 -21.47 9.53
CA PHE A 84 -16.53 -21.28 8.95
C PHE A 84 -16.90 -22.38 7.94
N ILE A 85 -15.99 -22.74 7.03
CA ILE A 85 -16.21 -23.84 6.08
C ILE A 85 -16.46 -25.15 6.83
N ALA A 86 -15.63 -25.52 7.79
CA ALA A 86 -15.76 -26.77 8.52
C ALA A 86 -17.07 -26.87 9.34
N GLU A 87 -17.53 -25.76 9.91
CA GLU A 87 -18.69 -25.75 10.82
C GLU A 87 -20.02 -25.45 10.12
N LYS A 88 -20.02 -24.68 9.03
CA LYS A 88 -21.25 -24.17 8.39
C LYS A 88 -21.57 -24.84 7.08
N TRP A 89 -20.57 -25.16 6.25
CA TRP A 89 -20.82 -25.77 4.95
C TRP A 89 -21.45 -27.16 4.99
N PRO A 90 -21.19 -28.03 6.00
CA PRO A 90 -21.89 -29.32 6.06
C PRO A 90 -23.42 -29.18 6.07
N ILE A 91 -23.92 -28.08 6.64
CA ILE A 91 -25.35 -27.78 6.73
C ILE A 91 -25.79 -27.00 5.49
N SER A 92 -25.16 -25.85 5.22
CA SER A 92 -25.63 -24.93 4.18
C SER A 92 -25.53 -25.51 2.76
N LEU A 93 -24.54 -26.36 2.46
CA LEU A 93 -24.44 -26.97 1.14
C LEU A 93 -25.56 -27.99 0.86
N VAL A 94 -26.01 -28.69 1.90
CA VAL A 94 -27.11 -29.67 1.76
C VAL A 94 -28.45 -28.94 1.78
N GLU A 95 -28.71 -28.16 2.83
CA GLU A 95 -30.02 -27.55 3.08
C GLU A 95 -30.33 -26.39 2.14
N GLU A 96 -29.34 -25.54 1.83
CA GLU A 96 -29.56 -24.32 1.03
C GLU A 96 -29.16 -24.51 -0.43
N CYS A 97 -28.12 -25.29 -0.71
CA CYS A 97 -27.62 -25.52 -2.08
C CYS A 97 -28.12 -26.83 -2.71
N GLY A 98 -28.83 -27.68 -1.96
CA GLY A 98 -29.42 -28.93 -2.47
C GLY A 98 -28.42 -30.01 -2.86
N MET A 99 -27.18 -29.96 -2.35
CA MET A 99 -26.17 -31.00 -2.58
C MET A 99 -26.48 -32.26 -1.76
N SER A 100 -26.05 -33.42 -2.24
CA SER A 100 -25.98 -34.62 -1.39
C SER A 100 -24.90 -34.47 -0.31
N THR A 101 -24.99 -35.28 0.75
CA THR A 101 -24.00 -35.28 1.84
C THR A 101 -22.59 -35.57 1.32
N ASP A 102 -22.44 -36.57 0.45
CA ASP A 102 -21.13 -36.95 -0.12
C ASP A 102 -20.53 -35.83 -0.98
N GLU A 103 -21.34 -35.16 -1.81
CA GLU A 103 -20.91 -34.01 -2.61
C GLU A 103 -20.47 -32.83 -1.73
N ALA A 104 -21.19 -32.57 -0.64
CA ALA A 104 -20.85 -31.52 0.32
C ALA A 104 -19.53 -31.84 1.04
N GLU A 105 -19.34 -33.09 1.49
CA GLU A 105 -18.11 -33.54 2.14
C GLU A 105 -16.90 -33.42 1.22
N GLU A 106 -17.00 -33.88 -0.04
CA GLU A 106 -15.91 -33.75 -1.01
C GLU A 106 -15.55 -32.27 -1.25
N ARG A 107 -16.56 -31.40 -1.37
CA ARG A 107 -16.35 -29.97 -1.59
C ARG A 107 -15.68 -29.29 -0.40
N ILE A 108 -16.08 -29.65 0.81
CA ILE A 108 -15.49 -29.15 2.06
C ILE A 108 -14.04 -29.61 2.18
N TYR A 109 -13.78 -30.89 1.93
CA TYR A 109 -12.43 -31.45 1.95
C TYR A 109 -11.51 -30.69 1.01
N ARG A 110 -11.90 -30.51 -0.26
CA ARG A 110 -11.11 -29.78 -1.26
C ARG A 110 -10.88 -28.32 -0.87
N ALA A 111 -11.91 -27.65 -0.34
CA ALA A 111 -11.79 -26.27 0.10
C ALA A 111 -10.79 -26.12 1.27
N LEU A 112 -10.85 -27.01 2.27
CA LEU A 112 -9.94 -27.01 3.41
C LEU A 112 -8.53 -27.49 3.05
N GLU A 113 -8.38 -28.31 2.01
CA GLU A 113 -7.07 -28.70 1.50
C GLU A 113 -6.31 -27.49 0.91
N ILE A 114 -7.02 -26.68 0.11
CA ILE A 114 -6.46 -25.54 -0.63
C ILE A 114 -6.34 -24.28 0.23
N LEU A 115 -7.33 -23.97 1.07
CA LEU A 115 -7.42 -22.68 1.78
C LEU A 115 -6.43 -22.60 2.94
N LYS A 116 -5.14 -22.40 2.65
CA LYS A 116 -4.05 -22.23 3.62
C LYS A 116 -3.24 -20.98 3.26
N PRO A 117 -2.56 -20.32 4.23
CA PRO A 117 -1.66 -19.22 3.92
C PRO A 117 -0.55 -19.67 2.96
N THR A 118 -0.33 -18.91 1.89
CA THR A 118 0.63 -19.20 0.84
C THR A 118 1.94 -18.43 1.01
N GLY A 119 1.94 -17.39 1.86
CA GLY A 119 3.06 -16.47 2.02
C GLY A 119 3.09 -15.36 0.94
N VAL A 120 2.13 -15.37 0.02
CA VAL A 120 1.90 -14.35 -1.01
C VAL A 120 0.63 -13.57 -0.63
N PRO A 121 0.73 -12.36 -0.05
CA PRO A 121 -0.42 -11.64 0.52
C PRO A 121 -1.52 -11.37 -0.49
N PHE A 122 -1.18 -11.03 -1.73
CA PHE A 122 -2.16 -10.85 -2.78
C PHE A 122 -2.99 -12.11 -3.03
N LEU A 123 -2.34 -13.27 -3.09
CA LEU A 123 -3.01 -14.55 -3.30
C LEU A 123 -3.85 -14.94 -2.07
N ASP A 124 -3.28 -14.79 -0.87
CA ASP A 124 -3.96 -15.04 0.40
C ASP A 124 -5.22 -14.19 0.56
N LEU A 125 -5.14 -12.91 0.19
CA LEU A 125 -6.27 -11.99 0.16
C LEU A 125 -7.35 -12.46 -0.83
N CYS A 126 -6.95 -12.91 -2.03
CA CYS A 126 -7.90 -13.43 -3.03
C CYS A 126 -8.60 -14.71 -2.53
N MET A 127 -7.84 -15.61 -1.89
CA MET A 127 -8.38 -16.84 -1.31
C MET A 127 -9.33 -16.55 -0.15
N TRP A 128 -8.98 -15.60 0.72
CA TRP A 128 -9.85 -15.14 1.81
C TRP A 128 -11.12 -14.48 1.28
N LYS A 129 -11.03 -13.52 0.35
CA LYS A 129 -12.20 -12.84 -0.23
C LYS A 129 -13.00 -13.72 -1.20
N GLY A 130 -12.43 -14.85 -1.64
CA GLY A 130 -13.04 -15.77 -2.60
C GLY A 130 -13.14 -15.22 -4.03
N ARG A 131 -12.36 -14.19 -4.36
CA ARG A 131 -12.34 -13.55 -5.68
C ARG A 131 -11.07 -12.72 -5.88
N PHE A 132 -10.71 -12.50 -7.13
CA PHE A 132 -9.71 -11.50 -7.50
C PHE A 132 -10.31 -10.07 -7.43
N PRO A 133 -9.48 -9.05 -7.16
CA PRO A 133 -9.93 -7.66 -7.18
C PRO A 133 -10.35 -7.24 -8.59
N SER A 134 -11.20 -6.20 -8.66
CA SER A 134 -11.64 -5.62 -9.92
C SER A 134 -11.64 -4.10 -9.83
N THR A 135 -11.85 -3.43 -10.97
CA THR A 135 -11.97 -1.96 -11.01
C THR A 135 -13.09 -1.44 -10.12
N LYS A 136 -14.14 -2.24 -9.86
CA LYS A 136 -15.25 -1.92 -8.94
C LYS A 136 -15.00 -2.39 -7.51
N ALA A 137 -14.17 -3.42 -7.30
CA ALA A 137 -13.87 -4.01 -6.00
C ALA A 137 -12.36 -3.94 -5.73
N ARG A 138 -11.88 -2.74 -5.33
CA ARG A 138 -10.46 -2.41 -5.13
C ARG A 138 -9.98 -2.65 -3.69
N PHE A 139 -10.45 -3.74 -3.06
CA PHE A 139 -10.08 -4.07 -1.69
C PHE A 139 -8.56 -4.28 -1.53
N CYS A 140 -7.85 -4.66 -2.60
CA CYS A 140 -6.41 -4.83 -2.59
C CYS A 140 -5.63 -3.55 -2.25
N THR A 141 -6.12 -2.36 -2.64
CA THR A 141 -5.46 -1.10 -2.28
C THR A 141 -5.48 -0.89 -0.77
N PHE A 142 -6.63 -1.12 -0.14
CA PHE A 142 -6.76 -0.96 1.29
C PHE A 142 -5.97 -2.03 2.04
N GLU A 143 -6.24 -3.30 1.76
CA GLU A 143 -5.76 -4.46 2.51
C GLU A 143 -4.26 -4.74 2.31
N LEU A 144 -3.69 -4.39 1.15
CA LEU A 144 -2.28 -4.69 0.85
C LEU A 144 -1.37 -3.48 0.94
N LYS A 145 -1.90 -2.26 0.98
CA LYS A 145 -1.09 -1.03 1.00
C LYS A 145 -1.42 -0.14 2.18
N HIS A 146 -2.67 0.29 2.30
CA HIS A 146 -3.04 1.25 3.34
C HIS A 146 -2.93 0.62 4.73
N GLU A 147 -3.53 -0.56 4.93
CA GLU A 147 -3.55 -1.22 6.24
C GLU A 147 -2.13 -1.59 6.71
N PRO A 148 -1.25 -2.25 5.91
CA PRO A 148 0.08 -2.60 6.40
C PRO A 148 0.94 -1.38 6.71
N ILE A 149 0.84 -0.31 5.92
CA ILE A 149 1.57 0.94 6.20
C ILE A 149 1.02 1.57 7.48
N ARG A 150 -0.31 1.60 7.65
CA ARG A 150 -0.97 2.14 8.83
C ARG A 150 -0.49 1.43 10.09
N THR A 151 -0.69 0.11 10.17
CA THR A 151 -0.48 -0.63 11.40
C THR A 151 0.98 -0.92 11.73
N GLN A 152 1.86 -0.99 10.71
CA GLN A 152 3.27 -1.33 10.92
C GLN A 152 4.19 -0.10 10.95
N VAL A 153 3.74 1.07 10.48
CA VAL A 153 4.57 2.28 10.43
C VAL A 153 3.88 3.49 11.02
N ILE A 154 2.67 3.83 10.56
CA ILE A 154 2.00 5.08 10.98
C ILE A 154 1.61 5.01 12.46
N ASP A 155 0.94 3.94 12.91
CA ASP A 155 0.51 3.82 14.31
C ASP A 155 1.71 3.86 15.26
N PRO A 156 2.79 3.06 15.05
CA PRO A 156 3.98 3.15 15.88
C PRO A 156 4.71 4.50 15.80
N ALA A 157 4.49 5.29 14.74
CA ALA A 157 5.04 6.63 14.61
C ALA A 157 4.21 7.64 15.41
N LEU A 158 2.87 7.55 15.40
CA LEU A 158 1.99 8.40 16.22
C LEU A 158 2.21 8.16 17.72
N ASP A 159 2.68 6.98 18.13
CA ASP A 159 3.08 6.74 19.53
C ASP A 159 4.36 7.50 19.95
N LYS A 160 5.13 8.04 18.99
CA LYS A 160 6.47 8.61 19.21
C LYS A 160 6.59 10.08 18.83
N TYR A 161 5.73 10.55 17.93
CA TYR A 161 5.74 11.89 17.36
C TYR A 161 4.37 12.51 17.56
N ASP A 162 4.33 13.82 17.78
CA ASP A 162 3.06 14.56 17.90
C ASP A 162 2.33 14.56 16.56
N GLU A 163 3.09 14.62 15.46
CA GLU A 163 2.57 14.71 14.10
C GLU A 163 3.26 13.70 13.16
N VAL A 164 2.47 13.02 12.35
CA VAL A 164 2.92 12.13 11.29
C VAL A 164 2.38 12.63 9.95
N ILE A 165 3.27 12.99 9.04
CA ILE A 165 2.90 13.49 7.71
C ILE A 165 3.13 12.38 6.69
N SER A 166 2.04 11.83 6.15
CA SER A 166 2.05 10.84 5.08
C SER A 166 2.13 11.52 3.72
N TRP A 167 3.28 11.35 3.05
CA TRP A 167 3.49 11.88 1.70
C TRP A 167 2.89 10.94 0.65
N GLN A 168 2.02 11.50 -0.19
CA GLN A 168 1.37 10.78 -1.29
C GLN A 168 1.82 11.34 -2.64
N GLY A 169 2.40 10.46 -3.47
CA GLY A 169 2.92 10.78 -4.81
C GLY A 169 1.80 10.88 -5.85
N VAL A 170 0.83 11.76 -5.62
CA VAL A 170 -0.33 12.00 -6.49
C VAL A 170 -0.09 13.27 -7.29
N ARG A 171 -0.39 13.24 -8.60
CA ARG A 171 -0.40 14.43 -9.47
C ARG A 171 -1.78 14.64 -10.08
N GLY A 172 -2.20 15.89 -10.15
CA GLY A 172 -3.48 16.28 -10.77
C GLY A 172 -3.55 15.93 -12.25
N GLN A 173 -2.42 15.93 -12.96
CA GLN A 173 -2.35 15.54 -14.37
C GLN A 173 -2.72 14.06 -14.62
N GLU A 174 -2.80 13.22 -13.59
CA GLU A 174 -3.12 11.79 -13.76
C GLU A 174 -4.63 11.54 -13.96
N SER A 175 -5.51 12.36 -13.38
CA SER A 175 -6.95 12.30 -13.64
C SER A 175 -7.69 13.55 -13.14
N PRO A 176 -8.89 13.86 -13.66
CA PRO A 176 -9.72 14.96 -13.16
C PRO A 176 -10.00 14.88 -11.65
N GLU A 177 -10.23 13.68 -11.12
CA GLU A 177 -10.49 13.47 -9.70
C GLU A 177 -9.24 13.78 -8.85
N ARG A 178 -8.05 13.42 -9.33
CA ARG A 178 -6.80 13.74 -8.64
C ARG A 178 -6.49 15.23 -8.66
N ALA A 179 -6.88 15.94 -9.72
CA ALA A 179 -6.71 17.39 -9.80
C ALA A 179 -7.54 18.17 -8.77
N LEU A 180 -8.59 17.56 -8.22
CA LEU A 180 -9.45 18.16 -7.20
C LEU A 180 -9.01 17.85 -5.77
N LEU A 181 -8.01 16.99 -5.57
CA LEU A 181 -7.49 16.70 -4.24
C LEU A 181 -6.77 17.94 -3.68
N PRO A 182 -6.88 18.20 -2.37
CA PRO A 182 -6.09 19.26 -1.76
C PRO A 182 -4.62 18.84 -1.67
N GLU A 183 -3.71 19.83 -1.67
CA GLU A 183 -2.29 19.57 -1.43
C GLU A 183 -2.03 19.06 0.00
N TRP A 184 -2.88 19.47 0.95
CA TRP A 184 -2.79 19.10 2.36
C TRP A 184 -4.15 18.64 2.92
N GLU A 185 -4.15 17.60 3.75
CA GLU A 185 -5.31 17.19 4.56
C GLU A 185 -4.87 17.00 6.02
N ASP A 186 -5.56 17.69 6.93
CA ASP A 186 -5.39 17.53 8.37
C ASP A 186 -6.22 16.35 8.90
N ASP A 187 -5.75 15.70 9.96
CA ASP A 187 -6.37 14.55 10.64
C ASP A 187 -6.99 13.50 9.68
N ALA A 188 -6.18 13.08 8.70
CA ALA A 188 -6.56 12.12 7.69
C ALA A 188 -7.07 10.80 8.32
N ASP A 189 -8.05 10.18 7.65
CA ASP A 189 -8.76 9.01 8.14
C ASP A 189 -9.36 9.19 9.55
N ASN A 190 -9.71 10.43 9.93
CA ASN A 190 -10.19 10.83 11.26
C ASN A 190 -9.20 10.46 12.38
N THR A 191 -7.90 10.52 12.11
CA THR A 191 -6.84 10.24 13.07
C THR A 191 -6.15 11.53 13.45
N LEU A 192 -6.26 11.92 14.71
CA LEU A 192 -5.56 13.10 15.25
C LEU A 192 -4.04 12.95 15.07
N GLY A 193 -3.40 13.98 14.54
CA GLY A 193 -1.95 14.04 14.33
C GLY A 193 -1.46 13.29 13.08
N LEU A 194 -2.38 12.73 12.27
CA LEU A 194 -2.05 12.14 10.98
C LEU A 194 -2.44 13.11 9.87
N HIS A 195 -1.46 13.55 9.10
CA HIS A 195 -1.69 14.46 7.97
C HIS A 195 -1.34 13.79 6.64
N VAL A 196 -1.96 14.24 5.56
CA VAL A 196 -1.57 13.87 4.20
C VAL A 196 -1.00 15.08 3.49
N TYR A 197 0.16 14.89 2.86
CA TYR A 197 0.81 15.90 2.04
C TYR A 197 1.07 15.39 0.62
N ARG A 198 0.70 16.20 -0.38
CA ARG A 198 0.82 15.89 -1.82
C ARG A 198 1.72 16.92 -2.50
N PRO A 199 3.03 16.93 -2.20
CA PRO A 199 3.92 18.00 -2.65
C PRO A 199 3.92 18.17 -4.16
N ILE A 200 3.81 17.07 -4.91
CA ILE A 200 3.90 17.06 -6.38
C ILE A 200 2.53 17.19 -7.08
N LEU A 201 1.46 17.55 -6.36
CA LEU A 201 0.10 17.60 -6.91
C LEU A 201 0.01 18.39 -8.22
N ASN A 202 0.67 19.55 -8.27
CA ASN A 202 0.65 20.44 -9.43
C ASN A 202 1.83 20.23 -10.40
N TRP A 203 2.61 19.17 -10.24
CA TRP A 203 3.75 18.88 -11.12
C TRP A 203 3.31 18.27 -12.44
N LEU A 204 4.00 18.67 -13.51
CA LEU A 204 3.86 18.09 -14.83
C LEU A 204 4.67 16.80 -14.94
N HIS A 205 4.36 16.02 -15.97
CA HIS A 205 5.11 14.81 -16.31
C HIS A 205 6.60 15.12 -16.48
N GLU A 206 6.94 16.20 -17.17
CA GLU A 206 8.34 16.61 -17.38
C GLU A 206 9.08 16.93 -16.08
N ASP A 207 8.42 17.51 -15.08
CA ASP A 207 9.02 17.84 -13.77
C ASP A 207 9.49 16.58 -13.03
N VAL A 208 8.67 15.51 -13.10
CA VAL A 208 8.95 14.20 -12.47
C VAL A 208 10.21 13.57 -13.06
N PHE A 209 10.38 13.61 -14.39
CA PHE A 209 11.59 13.09 -15.03
C PHE A 209 12.77 14.03 -14.86
N ALA A 210 12.54 15.34 -14.82
CA ALA A 210 13.58 16.33 -14.60
C ALA A 210 14.25 16.13 -13.23
N ILE A 211 13.49 15.93 -12.16
CA ILE A 211 14.09 15.69 -10.83
C ILE A 211 14.89 14.39 -10.78
N ALA A 212 14.37 13.30 -11.36
CA ALA A 212 15.10 12.04 -11.44
C ALA A 212 16.45 12.23 -12.16
N LYS A 213 16.43 12.93 -13.30
CA LYS A 213 17.64 13.26 -14.08
C LYS A 213 18.64 14.12 -13.29
N ARG A 214 18.18 15.15 -12.58
CA ARG A 214 19.05 16.02 -11.76
C ARG A 214 19.76 15.25 -10.65
N HIS A 215 19.09 14.27 -10.05
CA HIS A 215 19.67 13.38 -9.03
C HIS A 215 20.43 12.17 -9.61
N GLY A 216 20.58 12.07 -10.93
CA GLY A 216 21.27 10.95 -11.57
C GLY A 216 20.56 9.60 -11.40
N ILE A 217 19.26 9.61 -11.13
CA ILE A 217 18.45 8.41 -10.95
C ILE A 217 17.84 8.01 -12.29
N LYS A 218 18.12 6.77 -12.71
CA LYS A 218 17.48 6.15 -13.87
C LYS A 218 15.99 5.95 -13.58
N PRO A 219 15.07 6.17 -14.53
CA PRO A 219 13.67 5.82 -14.35
C PRO A 219 13.50 4.30 -14.20
N ASN A 220 12.38 3.89 -13.62
CA ASN A 220 12.00 2.48 -13.59
C ASN A 220 11.91 1.97 -15.05
N PRO A 221 12.54 0.83 -15.39
CA PRO A 221 12.60 0.31 -16.76
C PRO A 221 11.23 -0.04 -17.38
N LEU A 222 10.16 -0.05 -16.58
CA LEU A 222 8.79 -0.27 -17.05
C LEU A 222 8.08 1.02 -17.53
N TYR A 223 8.72 2.19 -17.43
CA TYR A 223 8.17 3.50 -17.81
C TYR A 223 8.89 4.13 -19.00
#